data_AF-A0A7D9DXZ5-F1
#
_entry.id   AF-A0A7D9DXZ5-F1
#
_cell.length_a   1.000
_cell.length_b   1.000
_cell.length_c   1.000
_cell.angle_alpha   90.00
_cell.angle_beta   90.00
_cell.angle_gamma   90.00
#
_symmetry.space_group_name_H-M   'P 1'
#
loop_
_entity.id
_entity.type
_entity.pdbx_description
1 polymer ?
#
loop_
_entity_poly.entity_id
_entity_poly.type
_entity_poly.pdbx_seq_one_letter_code
_entity_poly.pdbx_strand_id
1 'polypeptide(L)'
;MKTSGSPSPLDQISIICFKRCPYLRTYLVELIQAVWLSGTVPDEWKKACTILIHKKGDTNLPENFRPITLQSVPLKVFTSSLRNAMFAYLLANNFIEHKIQKGFTPHISGTFEHTAQMAYMINQARIRQRSLVITLLDLKNAFGEVHHNLIQSVLGYHHIPKHIQFMIKSLYTNFKTSIITSDLNTPFLLVGRGVLQGDCLSPLLFNLCFNTFVQHIKSEKYQQFGFSYKLLNPIHWFQFADDAAVITGQESENQHLLNRFAIWCQWADMIVRVDKCSTFGIKMALTKSVQYLHKLLINNAVIPSIELGKSFCYLGRYFDY
;
A
#
# COMPACT_ATOMS: atom_id res chain seq x y z
N MET A 1 -17.86 -10.39 -5.51
CA MET A 1 -17.98 -9.75 -4.18
C MET A 1 -18.59 -10.70 -3.16
N LYS A 2 -18.07 -10.68 -1.92
CA LYS A 2 -18.66 -11.37 -0.75
C LYS A 2 -20.08 -10.83 -0.46
N THR A 3 -20.95 -11.67 0.08
CA THR A 3 -22.36 -11.33 0.39
C THR A 3 -22.55 -10.42 1.61
N SER A 4 -21.52 -10.26 2.43
CA SER A 4 -21.58 -9.57 3.74
C SER A 4 -21.16 -8.09 3.73
N GLY A 5 -20.93 -7.49 2.55
CA GLY A 5 -20.54 -6.09 2.47
C GLY A 5 -21.72 -5.16 2.77
N SER A 6 -21.52 -4.20 3.68
CA SER A 6 -22.54 -3.19 4.00
C SER A 6 -22.91 -2.37 2.75
N PRO A 7 -24.21 -2.09 2.54
CA PRO A 7 -24.64 -1.18 1.48
C PRO A 7 -24.18 0.24 1.77
N SER A 8 -24.21 1.11 0.76
CA SER A 8 -23.97 2.53 1.01
C SER A 8 -25.15 3.11 1.78
N PRO A 9 -24.93 4.00 2.76
CA PRO A 9 -26.01 4.73 3.42
C PRO A 9 -26.86 5.58 2.47
N LEU A 10 -26.34 5.93 1.28
CA LEU A 10 -27.04 6.74 0.28
C LEU A 10 -28.19 5.99 -0.42
N ASP A 11 -27.93 4.75 -0.84
CA ASP A 11 -28.87 3.96 -1.65
C ASP A 11 -29.50 2.80 -0.86
N GLN A 12 -28.83 2.34 0.20
CA GLN A 12 -29.18 1.17 1.00
C GLN A 12 -29.37 -0.12 0.17
N ILE A 13 -28.84 -0.15 -1.05
CA ILE A 13 -29.00 -1.31 -1.95
C ILE A 13 -27.89 -2.32 -1.64
N SER A 14 -28.28 -3.48 -1.09
CA SER A 14 -27.37 -4.58 -0.82
C SER A 14 -27.00 -5.34 -2.10
N ILE A 15 -25.79 -5.94 -2.11
CA ILE A 15 -25.37 -6.87 -3.17
C ILE A 15 -26.32 -8.06 -3.31
N ILE A 16 -27.07 -8.41 -2.26
CA ILE A 16 -28.05 -9.49 -2.28
C ILE A 16 -29.17 -9.20 -3.30
N CYS A 17 -29.57 -7.94 -3.47
CA CYS A 17 -30.59 -7.55 -4.45
C CYS A 17 -30.16 -7.95 -5.87
N PHE A 18 -28.92 -7.64 -6.26
CA PHE A 18 -28.38 -8.03 -7.57
C PHE A 18 -28.12 -9.53 -7.71
N LYS A 19 -27.81 -10.23 -6.61
CA LYS A 19 -27.62 -11.70 -6.66
C LYS A 19 -28.94 -12.45 -6.82
N ARG A 20 -29.99 -12.02 -6.10
CA ARG A 20 -31.27 -12.72 -6.04
C ARG A 20 -32.29 -12.26 -7.09
N CYS A 21 -32.18 -11.04 -7.60
CA CYS A 21 -33.04 -10.53 -8.66
C CYS A 21 -32.32 -10.54 -10.02
N PRO A 22 -32.67 -11.45 -10.95
CA PRO A 22 -32.06 -11.50 -12.27
C PRO A 22 -32.24 -10.21 -13.07
N TYR A 23 -33.39 -9.55 -12.96
CA TYR A 23 -33.67 -8.31 -13.68
C TYR A 23 -32.69 -7.19 -13.28
N LEU A 24 -32.53 -6.95 -11.97
CA LEU A 24 -31.56 -5.97 -11.47
C LEU A 24 -30.12 -6.33 -11.86
N ARG A 25 -29.80 -7.62 -11.92
CA ARG A 25 -28.48 -8.09 -12.38
C ARG A 25 -28.25 -7.74 -13.85
N THR A 26 -29.21 -8.04 -14.72
CA THR A 26 -29.13 -7.72 -16.15
C THR A 26 -28.97 -6.22 -16.35
N TYR A 27 -29.78 -5.41 -15.65
CA TYR A 27 -29.68 -3.96 -15.72
C TYR A 27 -28.31 -3.43 -15.25
N LEU A 28 -27.76 -3.99 -14.16
CA LEU A 28 -26.40 -3.63 -13.72
C LEU A 28 -25.35 -3.96 -14.77
N VAL A 29 -25.48 -5.09 -15.49
CA VAL A 29 -24.57 -5.47 -16.57
C VAL A 29 -24.65 -4.48 -17.71
N GLU A 30 -25.85 -4.09 -18.13
CA GLU A 30 -26.06 -3.08 -19.18
C GLU A 30 -25.43 -1.73 -18.80
N LEU A 31 -25.60 -1.28 -17.55
CA LEU A 31 -24.96 -0.06 -17.05
C LEU A 31 -23.43 -0.18 -17.09
N ILE A 32 -22.87 -1.30 -16.62
CA ILE A 32 -21.42 -1.54 -16.65
C ILE A 32 -20.90 -1.55 -18.09
N GLN A 33 -21.64 -2.14 -19.04
CA GLN A 33 -21.27 -2.13 -20.46
C GLN A 33 -21.31 -0.71 -21.03
N ALA A 34 -22.31 0.09 -20.70
CA ALA A 34 -22.38 1.49 -21.13
C ALA A 34 -21.19 2.31 -20.60
N VAL A 35 -20.82 2.13 -19.32
CA VAL A 35 -19.61 2.74 -18.74
C VAL A 35 -18.36 2.20 -19.43
N TRP A 36 -18.30 0.90 -19.72
CA TRP A 36 -17.17 0.29 -20.40
C TRP A 36 -16.96 0.84 -21.80
N LEU A 37 -18.02 1.08 -22.57
CA LEU A 37 -17.94 1.60 -23.94
C LEU A 37 -17.64 3.09 -23.96
N SER A 38 -18.33 3.89 -23.12
CA SER A 38 -18.16 5.34 -23.08
C SER A 38 -16.90 5.80 -22.34
N GLY A 39 -16.36 4.96 -21.45
CA GLY A 39 -15.29 5.33 -20.53
C GLY A 39 -15.72 6.32 -19.44
N THR A 40 -17.01 6.70 -19.36
CA THR A 40 -17.49 7.73 -18.43
C THR A 40 -18.21 7.08 -17.25
N VAL A 41 -17.73 7.35 -16.04
CA VAL A 41 -18.34 6.86 -14.80
C VAL A 41 -19.48 7.82 -14.37
N PRO A 42 -20.70 7.32 -14.10
CA PRO A 42 -21.84 8.15 -13.71
C PRO A 42 -21.58 8.95 -12.44
N ASP A 43 -22.10 10.17 -12.38
CA ASP A 43 -21.94 11.05 -11.20
C ASP A 43 -22.53 10.45 -9.92
N GLU A 44 -23.63 9.69 -10.01
CA GLU A 44 -24.20 8.99 -8.86
C GLU A 44 -23.29 7.90 -8.30
N TRP A 45 -22.43 7.30 -9.12
CA TRP A 45 -21.46 6.31 -8.65
C TRP A 45 -20.28 6.98 -7.95
N LYS A 46 -20.04 8.27 -8.22
CA LYS A 46 -18.95 9.08 -7.65
C LYS A 46 -19.35 9.77 -6.35
N LYS A 47 -20.42 9.31 -5.69
CA LYS A 47 -20.83 9.73 -4.35
C LYS A 47 -20.66 8.59 -3.37
N ALA A 48 -20.10 8.87 -2.21
CA ALA A 48 -19.92 7.90 -1.12
C ALA A 48 -20.22 8.52 0.24
N CYS A 49 -20.27 7.66 1.26
CA CYS A 49 -20.33 8.09 2.66
C CYS A 49 -19.14 7.54 3.43
N THR A 50 -18.49 8.38 4.23
CA THR A 50 -17.40 7.98 5.12
C THR A 50 -17.93 7.90 6.55
N ILE A 51 -17.77 6.74 7.17
CA ILE A 51 -18.00 6.56 8.61
C ILE A 51 -16.65 6.52 9.34
N LEU A 52 -16.63 6.96 10.59
CA LEU A 52 -15.42 6.96 11.43
C LEU A 52 -15.48 5.81 12.44
N ILE A 53 -14.51 4.91 12.40
CA ILE A 53 -14.36 3.83 13.39
C ILE A 53 -13.24 4.19 14.35
N HIS A 54 -13.53 4.25 15.64
CA HIS A 54 -12.51 4.51 16.65
C HIS A 54 -11.45 3.41 16.65
N LYS A 55 -10.17 3.80 16.58
CA LYS A 55 -9.01 2.89 16.55
C LYS A 55 -8.41 2.72 17.95
N LYS A 56 -8.08 3.82 18.63
CA LYS A 56 -7.46 3.87 19.96
C LYS A 56 -7.38 5.31 20.47
N GLY A 57 -7.10 5.52 21.77
CA GLY A 57 -6.80 6.85 22.31
C GLY A 57 -8.02 7.76 22.45
N ASP A 58 -7.78 9.06 22.60
CA ASP A 58 -8.81 10.09 22.80
C ASP A 58 -9.76 10.21 21.58
N THR A 59 -11.06 10.15 21.84
CA THR A 59 -12.14 10.29 20.86
C THR A 59 -12.33 11.73 20.35
N ASN A 60 -11.67 12.72 20.94
CA ASN A 60 -11.68 14.10 20.45
C ASN A 60 -10.67 14.34 19.31
N LEU A 61 -9.75 13.41 19.08
CA LEU A 61 -8.70 13.54 18.07
C LEU A 61 -9.06 12.75 16.79
N PRO A 62 -9.19 13.40 15.61
CA PRO A 62 -9.53 12.70 14.37
C PRO A 62 -8.53 11.60 13.95
N GLU A 63 -7.25 11.75 14.29
CA GLU A 63 -6.19 10.76 14.01
C GLU A 63 -6.39 9.42 14.73
N ASN A 64 -7.22 9.40 15.77
CA ASN A 64 -7.60 8.22 16.52
C ASN A 64 -8.78 7.47 15.88
N PHE A 65 -9.32 7.95 14.76
CA PHE A 65 -10.36 7.28 13.97
C PHE A 65 -9.82 6.77 12.64
N ARG A 66 -10.39 5.66 12.19
CA ARG A 66 -10.21 5.12 10.85
C ARG A 66 -11.42 5.49 10.00
N PRO A 67 -11.24 6.31 8.95
CA PRO A 67 -12.30 6.52 7.97
C PRO A 67 -12.54 5.23 7.18
N ILE A 68 -13.81 4.86 7.02
CA ILE A 68 -14.27 3.79 6.13
C ILE A 68 -15.28 4.38 5.17
N THR A 69 -14.94 4.38 3.88
CA THR A 69 -15.80 4.94 2.85
C THR A 69 -16.64 3.84 2.20
N LEU A 70 -17.96 4.02 2.23
CA LEU A 70 -18.99 3.13 1.75
C LEU A 70 -19.52 3.63 0.40
N GLN A 71 -19.06 2.97 -0.65
CA GLN A 71 -19.46 3.23 -2.03
C GLN A 71 -20.70 2.42 -2.42
N SER A 72 -21.41 2.90 -3.44
CA SER A 72 -22.55 2.20 -4.04
C SER A 72 -22.14 0.80 -4.55
N VAL A 73 -23.06 -0.14 -4.49
CA VAL A 73 -22.80 -1.50 -4.99
C VAL A 73 -22.46 -1.53 -6.48
N PRO A 74 -23.14 -0.79 -7.37
CA PRO A 74 -22.78 -0.73 -8.78
C PRO A 74 -21.32 -0.33 -9.01
N LEU A 75 -20.84 0.71 -8.31
CA LEU A 75 -19.45 1.14 -8.41
C LEU A 75 -18.49 0.03 -7.98
N LYS A 76 -18.73 -0.59 -6.81
CA LYS A 76 -17.85 -1.64 -6.29
C LYS A 76 -17.78 -2.87 -7.22
N VAL A 77 -18.90 -3.23 -7.87
CA VAL A 77 -18.91 -4.32 -8.85
C VAL A 77 -18.09 -3.94 -10.07
N PHE A 78 -18.29 -2.73 -10.59
CA PHE A 78 -17.54 -2.21 -11.73
C PHE A 78 -16.02 -2.15 -11.45
N THR A 79 -15.59 -1.51 -10.36
CA THR A 79 -14.17 -1.36 -10.03
C THR A 79 -13.52 -2.69 -9.68
N SER A 80 -14.27 -3.63 -9.10
CA SER A 80 -13.80 -5.01 -8.90
C SER A 80 -13.53 -5.73 -10.22
N SER A 81 -14.43 -5.58 -11.21
CA SER A 81 -14.24 -6.19 -12.54
C SER A 81 -13.06 -5.55 -13.27
N LEU A 82 -12.95 -4.22 -13.22
CA LEU A 82 -11.83 -3.49 -13.81
C LEU A 82 -10.49 -3.87 -13.16
N ARG A 83 -10.44 -3.98 -11.83
CA ARG A 83 -9.24 -4.42 -11.08
C ARG A 83 -8.78 -5.81 -11.52
N ASN A 84 -9.71 -6.75 -11.69
CA ASN A 84 -9.38 -8.11 -12.13
C ASN A 84 -8.76 -8.10 -13.53
N ALA A 85 -9.38 -7.40 -14.48
CA ALA A 85 -8.89 -7.30 -15.86
C ALA A 85 -7.52 -6.61 -15.92
N MET A 86 -7.36 -5.48 -15.22
CA MET A 86 -6.09 -4.76 -15.16
C MET A 86 -4.98 -5.59 -14.52
N PHE A 87 -5.25 -6.27 -13.41
CA PHE A 87 -4.25 -7.09 -12.74
C PHE A 87 -3.79 -8.24 -13.62
N ALA A 88 -4.72 -8.92 -14.31
CA ALA A 88 -4.37 -9.99 -15.26
C ALA A 88 -3.51 -9.46 -16.41
N TYR A 89 -3.85 -8.31 -16.98
CA TYR A 89 -3.05 -7.65 -18.02
C TYR A 89 -1.63 -7.31 -17.53
N LEU A 90 -1.52 -6.66 -16.37
CA LEU A 90 -0.23 -6.27 -15.80
C LEU A 90 0.66 -7.49 -15.51
N LEU A 91 0.07 -8.57 -14.99
CA LEU A 91 0.79 -9.80 -14.69
C LEU A 91 1.27 -10.50 -15.98
N ALA A 92 0.41 -10.65 -16.97
CA ALA A 92 0.72 -11.31 -18.24
C ALA A 92 1.87 -10.61 -19.01
N ASN A 93 2.01 -9.29 -18.83
CA ASN A 93 3.02 -8.49 -19.50
C ASN A 93 4.23 -8.14 -18.60
N ASN A 94 4.33 -8.71 -17.38
CA ASN A 94 5.38 -8.39 -16.41
C ASN A 94 5.50 -6.90 -16.05
N PHE A 95 4.41 -6.14 -16.11
CA PHE A 95 4.38 -4.72 -15.78
C PHE A 95 4.19 -4.45 -14.27
N ILE A 96 3.93 -5.47 -13.46
CA ILE A 96 3.80 -5.34 -12.00
C ILE A 96 4.70 -6.33 -11.26
N GLU A 97 5.48 -5.83 -10.31
CA GLU A 97 6.29 -6.64 -9.41
C GLU A 97 5.42 -7.14 -8.24
N HIS A 98 5.26 -8.46 -8.17
CA HIS A 98 4.39 -9.13 -7.20
C HIS A 98 5.16 -10.00 -6.18
N LYS A 99 6.49 -10.13 -6.34
CA LYS A 99 7.35 -10.89 -5.42
C LYS A 99 7.88 -10.02 -4.28
N ILE A 100 8.07 -8.72 -4.52
CA ILE A 100 8.53 -7.75 -3.51
C ILE A 100 7.33 -7.07 -2.83
N GLN A 101 6.39 -6.52 -3.61
CA GLN A 101 5.14 -5.97 -3.09
C GLN A 101 4.14 -7.10 -2.87
N LYS A 102 3.95 -7.47 -1.61
CA LYS A 102 3.02 -8.54 -1.22
C LYS A 102 1.71 -8.03 -0.60
N GLY A 103 1.61 -6.72 -0.33
CA GLY A 103 0.36 -6.11 0.11
C GLY A 103 -0.64 -6.08 -1.03
N PHE A 104 -1.89 -6.48 -0.77
CA PHE A 104 -2.99 -6.57 -1.76
C PHE A 104 -2.71 -7.43 -3.00
N THR A 105 -1.62 -8.20 -3.01
CA THR A 105 -1.32 -9.13 -4.10
C THR A 105 -2.14 -10.40 -3.92
N PRO A 106 -2.99 -10.79 -4.89
CA PRO A 106 -3.82 -11.98 -4.79
C PRO A 106 -3.01 -13.26 -4.58
N HIS A 107 -3.55 -14.20 -3.80
CA HIS A 107 -3.01 -15.55 -3.62
C HIS A 107 -1.63 -15.65 -2.96
N ILE A 108 -1.13 -14.57 -2.32
CA ILE A 108 0.14 -14.58 -1.58
C ILE A 108 -0.12 -14.35 -0.09
N SER A 109 0.46 -15.20 0.75
CA SER A 109 0.46 -15.02 2.21
C SER A 109 1.56 -14.03 2.62
N GLY A 110 1.43 -12.77 2.16
CA GLY A 110 2.51 -11.78 2.19
C GLY A 110 3.09 -11.49 3.58
N THR A 111 2.22 -11.35 4.58
CA THR A 111 2.63 -11.17 5.98
C THR A 111 3.46 -12.33 6.49
N PHE A 112 3.04 -13.56 6.24
CA PHE A 112 3.76 -14.76 6.68
C PHE A 112 5.12 -14.86 5.99
N GLU A 113 5.16 -14.69 4.67
CA GLU A 113 6.42 -14.82 3.93
C GLU A 113 7.46 -13.76 4.32
N HIS A 114 7.07 -12.48 4.42
CA HIS A 114 8.01 -11.42 4.83
C HIS A 114 8.48 -11.60 6.27
N THR A 115 7.59 -11.94 7.19
CA THR A 115 7.98 -12.15 8.60
C THR A 115 8.83 -13.40 8.79
N ALA A 116 8.58 -14.47 8.04
CA ALA A 116 9.41 -15.67 8.06
C ALA A 116 10.80 -15.41 7.47
N GLN A 117 10.88 -14.71 6.34
CA GLN A 117 12.16 -14.33 5.73
C GLN A 117 12.97 -13.40 6.63
N MET A 118 12.34 -12.39 7.25
CA MET A 118 12.98 -11.51 8.21
C MET A 118 13.55 -12.28 9.40
N ALA A 119 12.75 -13.16 10.01
CA ALA A 119 13.20 -14.00 11.14
C ALA A 119 14.39 -14.89 10.74
N TYR A 120 14.34 -15.47 9.55
CA TYR A 120 15.42 -16.29 9.01
C TYR A 120 16.71 -15.47 8.82
N MET A 121 16.62 -14.27 8.25
CA MET A 121 17.78 -13.39 8.02
C MET A 121 18.43 -12.94 9.32
N ILE A 122 17.63 -12.55 10.33
CA ILE A 122 18.11 -12.22 11.69
C ILE A 122 18.85 -13.41 12.29
N ASN A 123 18.26 -14.61 12.24
CA ASN A 123 18.89 -15.81 12.77
C ASN A 123 20.18 -16.17 12.02
N GLN A 124 20.20 -16.07 10.69
CA GLN A 124 21.42 -16.31 9.90
C GLN A 124 22.51 -15.29 10.20
N ALA A 125 22.18 -14.02 10.40
CA ALA A 125 23.14 -13.00 10.82
C ALA A 125 23.78 -13.36 12.17
N ARG A 126 22.98 -13.87 13.12
CA ARG A 126 23.47 -14.32 14.43
C ARG A 126 24.38 -15.54 14.32
N ILE A 127 23.91 -16.62 13.70
CA ILE A 127 24.62 -17.90 13.59
C ILE A 127 25.94 -17.74 12.83
N ARG A 128 25.91 -17.00 11.71
CA ARG A 128 27.08 -16.80 10.85
C ARG A 128 27.92 -15.60 11.24
N GLN A 129 27.56 -14.90 12.32
CA GLN A 129 28.26 -13.70 12.80
C GLN A 129 28.44 -12.65 11.71
N ARG A 130 27.38 -12.39 10.93
CA ARG A 130 27.37 -11.38 9.87
C ARG A 130 26.65 -10.13 10.31
N SER A 131 27.10 -9.00 9.79
CA SER A 131 26.39 -7.73 9.98
C SER A 131 25.03 -7.77 9.27
N LEU A 132 24.02 -7.18 9.91
CA LEU A 132 22.67 -7.01 9.41
C LEU A 132 22.12 -5.66 9.89
N VAL A 133 21.55 -4.91 8.97
CA VAL A 133 20.90 -3.62 9.22
C VAL A 133 19.49 -3.67 8.66
N ILE A 134 18.50 -3.44 9.49
CA ILE A 134 17.08 -3.39 9.14
C ILE A 134 16.57 -1.98 9.44
N THR A 135 15.91 -1.37 8.46
CA THR A 135 15.22 -0.09 8.63
C THR A 135 13.74 -0.26 8.29
N LEU A 136 12.87 -0.06 9.26
CA LEU A 136 11.42 -0.02 9.08
C LEU A 136 11.00 1.40 8.72
N LEU A 137 10.18 1.52 7.67
CA LEU A 137 9.71 2.79 7.14
C LEU A 137 8.19 2.91 7.33
N ASP A 138 7.77 4.09 7.77
CA ASP A 138 6.36 4.45 7.97
C ASP A 138 6.05 5.73 7.18
N LEU A 139 4.94 5.71 6.44
CA LEU A 139 4.46 6.85 5.68
C LEU A 139 3.23 7.48 6.33
N LYS A 140 3.18 8.81 6.34
CA LYS A 140 2.03 9.54 6.89
C LYS A 140 0.82 9.29 5.98
N ASN A 141 -0.24 8.68 6.51
CA ASN A 141 -1.53 8.53 5.83
C ASN A 141 -1.39 8.08 4.36
N ALA A 142 -0.56 7.06 4.09
CA ALA A 142 -0.09 6.75 2.74
C ALA A 142 -1.22 6.69 1.68
N PHE A 143 -2.34 6.06 2.00
CA PHE A 143 -3.52 5.97 1.12
C PHE A 143 -4.15 7.33 0.82
N GLY A 144 -4.26 8.20 1.83
CA GLY A 144 -4.84 9.54 1.69
C GLY A 144 -3.89 10.55 1.06
N GLU A 145 -2.58 10.27 1.02
CA GLU A 145 -1.57 11.17 0.46
C GLU A 145 -1.30 10.96 -1.03
N VAL A 146 -1.82 9.90 -1.67
CA VAL A 146 -1.57 9.68 -3.12
C VAL A 146 -2.24 10.76 -3.96
N HIS A 147 -1.45 11.59 -4.64
CA HIS A 147 -1.99 12.61 -5.53
C HIS A 147 -2.66 11.99 -6.77
N HIS A 148 -3.80 12.50 -7.21
CA HIS A 148 -4.53 11.92 -8.37
C HIS A 148 -3.73 12.02 -9.67
N ASN A 149 -2.92 13.07 -9.84
CA ASN A 149 -1.96 13.16 -10.95
C ASN A 149 -0.93 12.04 -10.92
N LEU A 150 -0.43 11.62 -9.74
CA LEU A 150 0.48 10.48 -9.63
C LEU A 150 -0.21 9.21 -10.14
N ILE A 151 -1.46 8.97 -9.76
CA ILE A 151 -2.26 7.84 -10.27
C ILE A 151 -2.30 7.87 -11.80
N GLN A 152 -2.60 9.01 -12.41
CA GLN A 152 -2.64 9.14 -13.88
C GLN A 152 -1.28 8.89 -14.54
N SER A 153 -0.20 9.46 -13.97
CA SER A 153 1.15 9.28 -14.48
C SER A 153 1.60 7.82 -14.44
N VAL A 154 1.31 7.11 -13.34
CA VAL A 154 1.74 5.71 -13.20
C VAL A 154 0.95 4.78 -14.11
N LEU A 155 -0.30 5.08 -14.46
CA LEU A 155 -1.04 4.30 -15.45
C LEU A 155 -0.36 4.33 -16.82
N GLY A 156 0.15 5.51 -17.22
CA GLY A 156 0.94 5.66 -18.44
C GLY A 156 2.26 4.90 -18.38
N TYR A 157 2.99 5.02 -17.27
CA TYR A 157 4.25 4.32 -17.04
C TYR A 157 4.11 2.79 -17.11
N HIS A 158 2.99 2.23 -16.62
CA HIS A 158 2.72 0.79 -16.65
C HIS A 158 1.96 0.33 -17.91
N HIS A 159 1.99 1.11 -18.98
CA HIS A 159 1.41 0.77 -20.29
C HIS A 159 -0.09 0.43 -20.25
N ILE A 160 -0.85 0.98 -19.29
CA ILE A 160 -2.30 0.76 -19.25
C ILE A 160 -2.95 1.38 -20.50
N PRO A 161 -3.89 0.70 -21.20
CA PRO A 161 -4.54 1.25 -22.38
C PRO A 161 -5.21 2.61 -22.12
N LYS A 162 -5.11 3.54 -23.08
CA LYS A 162 -5.63 4.92 -22.95
C LYS A 162 -7.11 5.00 -22.55
N HIS A 163 -7.92 4.09 -23.08
CA HIS A 163 -9.33 3.98 -22.72
C HIS A 163 -9.54 3.72 -21.22
N ILE A 164 -8.73 2.83 -20.63
CA ILE A 164 -8.79 2.53 -19.20
C ILE A 164 -8.22 3.70 -18.37
N GLN A 165 -7.19 4.39 -18.86
CA GLN A 165 -6.69 5.62 -18.21
C GLN A 165 -7.79 6.67 -18.12
N PHE A 166 -8.53 6.89 -19.22
CA PHE A 166 -9.67 7.82 -19.27
C PHE A 166 -10.77 7.42 -18.29
N MET A 167 -11.10 6.13 -18.23
CA MET A 167 -12.11 5.59 -17.31
C MET A 167 -11.73 5.80 -15.84
N ILE A 168 -10.47 5.58 -15.47
CA ILE A 168 -9.98 5.85 -14.11
C ILE A 168 -9.96 7.36 -13.83
N LYS A 169 -9.58 8.19 -14.80
CA LYS A 169 -9.67 9.65 -14.67
C LYS A 169 -11.12 10.08 -14.42
N SER A 170 -12.08 9.53 -15.16
CA SER A 170 -13.50 9.80 -14.97
C SER A 170 -13.98 9.39 -13.58
N LEU A 171 -13.51 8.26 -13.04
CA LEU A 171 -13.85 7.79 -11.69
C LEU A 171 -13.38 8.77 -10.60
N TYR A 172 -12.14 9.24 -10.70
CA TYR A 172 -11.54 10.13 -9.70
C TYR A 172 -11.99 11.59 -9.83
N THR A 173 -12.44 12.00 -11.03
CA THR A 173 -12.91 13.38 -11.27
C THR A 173 -14.24 13.64 -10.59
N ASN A 174 -14.29 14.67 -9.74
CA ASN A 174 -15.47 15.07 -8.98
C ASN A 174 -16.02 13.99 -8.05
N PHE A 175 -15.16 13.08 -7.56
CA PHE A 175 -15.55 12.13 -6.53
C PHE A 175 -15.84 12.84 -5.21
N LYS A 176 -16.99 12.55 -4.61
CA LYS A 176 -17.47 13.23 -3.40
C LYS A 176 -17.77 12.24 -2.29
N THR A 177 -17.50 12.64 -1.05
CA THR A 177 -17.88 11.88 0.14
C THR A 177 -18.58 12.77 1.17
N SER A 178 -19.57 12.23 1.86
CA SER A 178 -20.17 12.86 3.05
C SER A 178 -19.71 12.10 4.30
N ILE A 179 -19.32 12.81 5.36
CA ILE A 179 -18.96 12.19 6.63
C ILE A 179 -20.24 11.99 7.44
N ILE A 180 -20.49 10.76 7.86
CA ILE A 180 -21.66 10.36 8.65
C ILE A 180 -21.22 9.99 10.06
N THR A 181 -21.81 10.66 11.05
CA THR A 181 -21.72 10.31 12.47
C THR A 181 -23.09 9.87 12.99
N SER A 182 -23.19 9.52 14.27
CA SER A 182 -24.47 9.25 14.94
C SER A 182 -25.44 10.42 14.85
N ASP A 183 -24.92 11.64 14.89
CA ASP A 183 -25.70 12.85 15.15
C ASP A 183 -25.76 13.80 13.95
N LEU A 184 -24.85 13.65 12.97
CA LEU A 184 -24.71 14.61 11.87
C LEU A 184 -24.19 13.97 10.57
N ASN A 185 -24.67 14.51 9.46
CA ASN A 185 -24.12 14.28 8.12
C ASN A 185 -23.54 15.59 7.58
N THR A 186 -22.31 15.56 7.08
CA THR A 186 -21.76 16.74 6.41
C THR A 186 -22.34 16.89 5.01
N PRO A 187 -22.29 18.10 4.41
CA PRO A 187 -22.39 18.25 2.97
C PRO A 187 -21.36 17.37 2.24
N PHE A 188 -21.60 17.13 0.95
CA PHE A 188 -20.65 16.41 0.12
C PHE A 188 -19.35 17.19 -0.04
N LEU A 189 -18.25 16.58 0.37
CA LEU A 189 -16.89 17.08 0.26
C LEU A 189 -16.22 16.48 -0.97
N LEU A 190 -15.50 17.29 -1.74
CA LEU A 190 -14.70 16.81 -2.86
C LEU A 190 -13.48 16.05 -2.34
N VAL A 191 -13.25 14.84 -2.85
CA VAL A 191 -12.03 14.08 -2.58
C VAL A 191 -10.95 14.55 -3.55
N GLY A 192 -10.07 15.45 -3.10
CA GLY A 192 -9.00 16.02 -3.93
C GLY A 192 -7.68 15.23 -3.91
N ARG A 193 -7.52 14.30 -2.96
CA ARG A 193 -6.29 13.54 -2.75
C ARG A 193 -6.59 12.16 -2.17
N GLY A 194 -5.68 11.23 -2.42
CA GLY A 194 -5.74 9.86 -1.94
C GLY A 194 -6.45 8.93 -2.92
N VAL A 195 -6.14 7.64 -2.78
CA VAL A 195 -6.93 6.59 -3.42
C VAL A 195 -8.27 6.42 -2.68
N LEU A 196 -9.31 5.98 -3.40
CA LEU A 196 -10.64 5.85 -2.82
C LEU A 196 -10.67 4.70 -1.80
N GLN A 197 -10.73 5.03 -0.51
CA GLN A 197 -10.77 4.00 0.53
C GLN A 197 -12.03 3.14 0.40
N GLY A 198 -11.91 1.83 0.61
CA GLY A 198 -13.03 0.88 0.45
C GLY A 198 -13.35 0.48 -0.99
N ASP A 199 -12.73 1.12 -1.98
CA ASP A 199 -12.84 0.74 -3.38
C ASP A 199 -12.00 -0.51 -3.71
N CYS A 200 -12.48 -1.31 -4.66
CA CYS A 200 -11.83 -2.55 -5.06
C CYS A 200 -10.62 -2.33 -6.00
N LEU A 201 -10.57 -1.22 -6.74
CA LEU A 201 -9.48 -0.89 -7.66
C LEU A 201 -8.33 -0.16 -6.96
N SER A 202 -8.66 0.67 -5.97
CA SER A 202 -7.73 1.54 -5.26
C SER A 202 -6.47 0.86 -4.69
N PRO A 203 -6.52 -0.37 -4.11
CA PRO A 203 -5.31 -1.07 -3.68
C PRO A 203 -4.35 -1.40 -4.83
N LEU A 204 -4.87 -1.73 -6.02
CA LEU A 204 -4.03 -1.96 -7.20
C LEU A 204 -3.36 -0.65 -7.67
N LEU A 205 -4.11 0.45 -7.70
CA LEU A 205 -3.57 1.76 -8.07
C LEU A 205 -2.48 2.22 -7.10
N PHE A 206 -2.69 1.99 -5.80
CA PHE A 206 -1.69 2.23 -4.77
C PHE A 206 -0.42 1.42 -5.02
N ASN A 207 -0.56 0.11 -5.26
CA ASN A 207 0.57 -0.76 -5.58
C ASN A 207 1.30 -0.31 -6.85
N LEU A 208 0.60 0.15 -7.89
CA LEU A 208 1.22 0.68 -9.10
C LEU A 208 2.05 1.93 -8.81
N CYS A 209 1.64 2.77 -7.86
CA CYS A 209 2.48 3.91 -7.43
C CYS A 209 3.82 3.40 -6.89
N PHE A 210 3.80 2.48 -5.91
CA PHE A 210 5.01 1.89 -5.34
C PHE A 210 5.81 1.05 -6.32
N ASN A 211 5.16 0.46 -7.32
CA ASN A 211 5.82 -0.38 -8.31
C ASN A 211 6.88 0.39 -9.11
N THR A 212 6.71 1.70 -9.30
CA THR A 212 7.75 2.57 -9.90
C THR A 212 9.05 2.55 -9.10
N PHE A 213 8.96 2.64 -7.77
CA PHE A 213 10.11 2.55 -6.88
C PHE A 213 10.69 1.13 -6.85
N VAL A 214 9.83 0.12 -6.71
CA VAL A 214 10.24 -1.29 -6.66
C VAL A 214 11.00 -1.68 -7.94
N GLN A 215 10.54 -1.25 -9.12
CA GLN A 215 11.25 -1.49 -10.37
C GLN A 215 12.61 -0.76 -10.41
N HIS A 216 12.69 0.46 -9.88
CA HIS A 216 13.95 1.20 -9.80
C HIS A 216 15.00 0.44 -8.97
N ILE A 217 14.63 -0.04 -7.78
CA ILE A 217 15.55 -0.78 -6.89
C ILE A 217 15.83 -2.21 -7.36
N LYS A 218 15.08 -2.74 -8.34
CA LYS A 218 15.38 -4.02 -8.99
C LYS A 218 16.42 -3.94 -10.11
N SER A 219 16.79 -2.73 -10.55
CA SER A 219 17.83 -2.56 -11.57
C SER A 219 19.16 -3.16 -11.13
N GLU A 220 19.99 -3.61 -12.09
CA GLU A 220 21.26 -4.31 -11.85
C GLU A 220 22.16 -3.60 -10.83
N LYS A 221 22.15 -2.28 -10.83
CA LYS A 221 22.88 -1.41 -9.89
C LYS A 221 22.66 -1.78 -8.41
N TYR A 222 21.44 -2.17 -8.05
CA TYR A 222 21.07 -2.43 -6.65
C TYR A 222 20.88 -3.91 -6.33
N GLN A 223 20.95 -4.81 -7.33
CA GLN A 223 20.82 -6.26 -7.11
C GLN A 223 21.93 -6.82 -6.22
N GLN A 224 23.09 -6.16 -6.21
CA GLN A 224 24.22 -6.50 -5.34
C GLN A 224 24.03 -6.04 -3.88
N PHE A 225 23.10 -5.11 -3.62
CA PHE A 225 22.83 -4.62 -2.27
C PHE A 225 21.92 -5.59 -1.52
N GLY A 226 22.06 -5.61 -0.20
CA GLY A 226 21.14 -6.31 0.67
C GLY A 226 21.85 -7.31 1.56
N PHE A 227 21.05 -8.23 2.11
CA PHE A 227 21.58 -9.34 2.88
C PHE A 227 21.35 -10.64 2.11
N SER A 228 22.45 -11.25 1.67
CA SER A 228 22.40 -12.58 1.04
C SER A 228 22.49 -13.67 2.09
N TYR A 229 21.59 -14.63 2.00
CA TYR A 229 21.71 -15.91 2.68
C TYR A 229 21.83 -17.03 1.62
N LYS A 230 22.82 -17.91 1.78
CA LYS A 230 23.17 -18.97 0.80
C LYS A 230 23.67 -18.39 -0.55
N LEU A 231 23.48 -19.14 -1.64
CA LEU A 231 23.82 -18.79 -3.04
C LEU A 231 22.70 -18.00 -3.74
N LEU A 232 21.77 -17.42 -2.98
CA LEU A 232 20.67 -16.64 -3.53
C LEU A 232 21.06 -15.17 -3.67
N ASN A 233 20.36 -14.49 -4.58
CA ASN A 233 20.47 -13.05 -4.74
C ASN A 233 20.18 -12.34 -3.40
N PRO A 234 20.95 -11.29 -3.07
CA PRO A 234 20.69 -10.47 -1.89
C PRO A 234 19.24 -9.95 -1.84
N ILE A 235 18.64 -9.99 -0.66
CA ILE A 235 17.36 -9.34 -0.41
C ILE A 235 17.64 -8.00 0.24
N HIS A 236 17.19 -6.91 -0.39
CA HIS A 236 17.37 -5.55 0.12
C HIS A 236 16.09 -4.83 0.54
N TRP A 237 14.91 -5.33 0.12
CA TRP A 237 13.65 -4.63 0.34
C TRP A 237 12.47 -5.59 0.55
N PHE A 238 11.65 -5.31 1.55
CA PHE A 238 10.31 -5.85 1.69
C PHE A 238 9.29 -4.73 1.57
N GLN A 239 8.19 -5.01 0.84
CA GLN A 239 7.09 -4.07 0.71
C GLN A 239 5.75 -4.77 0.96
N PHE A 240 4.98 -4.28 1.91
CA PHE A 240 3.63 -4.72 2.16
C PHE A 240 2.71 -3.51 2.25
N ALA A 241 2.00 -3.21 1.16
CA ALA A 241 1.23 -1.96 1.06
C ALA A 241 2.16 -0.77 1.29
N ASP A 242 1.90 0.05 2.31
CA ASP A 242 2.72 1.17 2.78
C ASP A 242 3.86 0.77 3.71
N ASP A 243 3.74 -0.37 4.41
CA ASP A 243 4.79 -0.88 5.29
C ASP A 243 6.00 -1.34 4.46
N ALA A 244 7.16 -0.73 4.67
CA ALA A 244 8.40 -1.11 4.00
C ALA A 244 9.51 -1.42 5.00
N ALA A 245 10.38 -2.36 4.63
CA ALA A 245 11.58 -2.68 5.38
C ALA A 245 12.79 -2.79 4.45
N VAL A 246 13.84 -2.03 4.75
CA VAL A 246 15.15 -2.08 4.07
C VAL A 246 16.05 -3.01 4.84
N ILE A 247 16.71 -3.96 4.16
CA ILE A 247 17.54 -4.97 4.85
C ILE A 247 18.88 -5.11 4.14
N THR A 248 19.99 -4.82 4.82
CA THR A 248 21.32 -4.85 4.20
C THR A 248 22.35 -5.48 5.12
N GLY A 249 23.48 -5.94 4.54
CA GLY A 249 24.65 -6.33 5.34
C GLY A 249 25.51 -5.15 5.77
N GLN A 250 25.38 -4.00 5.08
CA GLN A 250 26.19 -2.81 5.29
C GLN A 250 25.31 -1.57 5.54
N GLU A 251 25.74 -0.71 6.44
CA GLU A 251 25.06 0.55 6.76
C GLU A 251 25.05 1.52 5.57
N SER A 252 26.14 1.56 4.79
CA SER A 252 26.26 2.37 3.58
C SER A 252 25.23 2.02 2.50
N GLU A 253 24.99 0.72 2.28
CA GLU A 253 23.96 0.22 1.36
C GLU A 253 22.56 0.62 1.86
N ASN A 254 22.31 0.50 3.17
CA ASN A 254 21.04 0.87 3.77
C ASN A 254 20.75 2.37 3.54
N GLN A 255 21.73 3.22 3.90
CA GLN A 255 21.65 4.66 3.72
C GLN A 255 21.42 5.04 2.26
N HIS A 256 22.06 4.34 1.32
CA HIS A 256 21.86 4.58 -0.10
C HIS A 256 20.42 4.29 -0.53
N LEU A 257 19.85 3.15 -0.11
CA LEU A 257 18.45 2.80 -0.41
C LEU A 257 17.47 3.78 0.24
N LEU A 258 17.72 4.23 1.47
CA LEU A 258 16.94 5.27 2.14
C LEU A 258 16.97 6.59 1.36
N ASN A 259 18.13 7.01 0.85
CA ASN A 259 18.25 8.20 0.02
C ASN A 259 17.46 8.07 -1.29
N ARG A 260 17.41 6.86 -1.89
CA ARG A 260 16.58 6.60 -3.07
C ARG A 260 15.10 6.62 -2.77
N PHE A 261 14.70 6.04 -1.65
CA PHE A 261 13.32 6.10 -1.19
C PHE A 261 12.87 7.53 -0.87
N ALA A 262 13.72 8.33 -0.22
CA ALA A 262 13.47 9.74 0.08
C ALA A 262 13.18 10.57 -1.18
N ILE A 263 14.02 10.43 -2.22
CA ILE A 263 13.83 11.15 -3.49
C ILE A 263 12.58 10.64 -4.22
N TRP A 264 12.29 9.34 -4.17
CA TRP A 264 11.04 8.82 -4.73
C TRP A 264 9.82 9.38 -3.98
N CYS A 265 9.86 9.46 -2.65
CA CYS A 265 8.81 10.08 -1.84
C CYS A 265 8.62 11.55 -2.21
N GLN A 266 9.70 12.31 -2.43
CA GLN A 266 9.62 13.69 -2.90
C GLN A 266 8.95 13.80 -4.27
N TRP A 267 9.29 12.91 -5.21
CA TRP A 267 8.65 12.85 -6.53
C TRP A 267 7.18 12.45 -6.47
N ALA A 268 6.85 11.48 -5.61
CA ALA A 268 5.49 10.99 -5.39
C ALA A 268 4.64 11.92 -4.52
N ASP A 269 5.24 12.99 -3.96
CA ASP A 269 4.66 13.87 -2.96
C ASP A 269 4.13 13.09 -1.74
N MET A 270 4.91 12.14 -1.22
CA MET A 270 4.57 11.34 -0.03
C MET A 270 5.47 11.70 1.14
N ILE A 271 4.91 11.71 2.35
CA ILE A 271 5.61 12.15 3.56
C ILE A 271 6.02 10.93 4.41
N VAL A 272 7.32 10.83 4.70
CA VAL A 272 7.86 9.83 5.65
C VAL A 272 7.65 10.30 7.09
N ARG A 273 7.12 9.43 7.95
CA ARG A 273 7.00 9.64 9.40
C ARG A 273 8.25 9.14 10.10
N VAL A 274 9.28 9.97 10.12
CA VAL A 274 10.59 9.63 10.71
C VAL A 274 10.46 9.19 12.18
N ASP A 275 9.52 9.79 12.92
CA ASP A 275 9.20 9.45 14.31
C ASP A 275 8.68 8.02 14.53
N LYS A 276 8.14 7.40 13.47
CA LYS A 276 7.63 6.02 13.47
C LYS A 276 8.49 5.05 12.70
N CYS A 277 9.50 5.56 11.99
CA CYS A 277 10.54 4.73 11.40
C CYS A 277 11.44 4.21 12.51
N SER A 278 12.10 3.07 12.28
CA SER A 278 13.02 2.53 13.26
C SER A 278 14.13 1.73 12.61
N THR A 279 15.33 1.79 13.18
CA THR A 279 16.47 0.98 12.76
C THR A 279 16.81 -0.09 13.79
N PHE A 280 17.19 -1.26 13.30
CA PHE A 280 17.69 -2.37 14.08
C PHE A 280 18.94 -2.88 13.40
N GLY A 281 19.98 -3.23 14.16
CA GLY A 281 21.02 -4.01 13.53
C GLY A 281 21.94 -4.74 14.48
N ILE A 282 22.64 -5.68 13.85
CA ILE A 282 23.48 -6.70 14.44
C ILE A 282 24.85 -6.56 13.78
N LYS A 283 25.92 -6.45 14.56
CA LYS A 283 27.30 -6.44 14.07
C LYS A 283 28.06 -7.61 14.68
N MET A 284 29.08 -8.07 13.96
CA MET A 284 30.10 -8.94 14.53
C MET A 284 31.02 -8.15 15.46
N ALA A 285 31.17 -8.60 16.70
CA ALA A 285 32.15 -8.09 17.65
C ALA A 285 33.05 -9.25 18.14
N LEU A 286 34.27 -9.33 17.60
CA LEU A 286 35.35 -10.28 17.93
C LEU A 286 34.97 -11.77 17.88
N THR A 287 34.10 -12.25 18.76
CA THR A 287 33.68 -13.66 18.90
C THR A 287 32.16 -13.86 19.03
N LYS A 288 31.36 -12.79 19.09
CA LYS A 288 29.90 -12.85 19.20
C LYS A 288 29.22 -11.79 18.33
N SER A 289 27.99 -12.05 17.91
CA SER A 289 27.11 -11.00 17.40
C SER A 289 26.67 -10.09 18.56
N VAL A 290 26.47 -8.79 18.27
CA VAL A 290 25.91 -7.81 19.22
C VAL A 290 24.95 -6.89 18.49
N GLN A 291 23.87 -6.49 19.16
CA GLN A 291 23.01 -5.41 18.67
C GLN A 291 23.75 -4.07 18.78
N TYR A 292 23.54 -3.18 17.81
CA TYR A 292 24.11 -1.83 17.83
C TYR A 292 23.14 -0.77 17.28
N LEU A 293 23.32 0.45 17.74
CA LEU A 293 22.50 1.61 17.37
C LEU A 293 23.08 2.28 16.14
N HIS A 294 22.26 2.48 15.12
CA HIS A 294 22.65 3.10 13.86
C HIS A 294 22.29 4.58 13.86
N LYS A 295 23.03 5.37 13.08
CA LYS A 295 22.69 6.78 12.81
C LYS A 295 22.34 6.95 11.34
N LEU A 296 21.37 6.18 10.89
CA LEU A 296 20.81 6.32 9.54
C LEU A 296 19.91 7.56 9.47
N LEU A 297 19.95 8.21 8.32
CA LEU A 297 19.25 9.45 8.03
C LEU A 297 18.19 9.22 6.95
N ILE A 298 17.07 9.92 7.05
CA ILE A 298 16.13 10.09 5.94
C ILE A 298 15.64 11.53 5.93
N ASN A 299 15.71 12.21 4.79
CA ASN A 299 15.45 13.66 4.68
C ASN A 299 16.24 14.50 5.70
N ASN A 300 17.52 14.17 5.92
CA ASN A 300 18.41 14.79 6.92
C ASN A 300 17.97 14.64 8.39
N ALA A 301 16.93 13.86 8.68
CA ALA A 301 16.51 13.54 10.04
C ALA A 301 17.03 12.16 10.45
N VAL A 302 17.46 12.03 11.71
CA VAL A 302 17.93 10.75 12.27
C VAL A 302 16.76 9.82 12.51
N ILE A 303 16.84 8.61 11.98
CA ILE A 303 15.85 7.57 12.23
C ILE A 303 16.11 6.98 13.64
N PRO A 304 15.07 6.89 14.51
CA PRO A 304 15.21 6.25 15.81
C PRO A 304 15.81 4.85 15.72
N SER A 305 16.75 4.52 16.61
CA SER A 305 17.23 3.15 16.77
C SER A 305 16.44 2.42 17.83
N ILE A 306 16.15 1.14 17.60
CA ILE A 306 15.59 0.25 18.62
C ILE A 306 16.65 0.04 19.71
N GLU A 307 16.27 0.32 20.95
CA GLU A 307 17.14 0.18 22.12
C GLU A 307 17.69 -1.25 22.25
N LEU A 308 18.87 -1.36 22.87
CA LEU A 308 19.54 -2.64 23.08
C LEU A 308 18.67 -3.58 23.92
N GLY A 309 18.47 -4.81 23.44
CA GLY A 309 17.66 -5.83 24.11
C GLY A 309 16.15 -5.63 23.97
N LYS A 310 15.68 -4.60 23.25
CA LYS A 310 14.26 -4.43 22.93
C LYS A 310 13.90 -5.14 21.62
N SER A 311 12.63 -5.50 21.50
CA SER A 311 12.05 -6.03 20.28
C SER A 311 11.40 -4.94 19.43
N PHE A 312 11.20 -5.23 18.16
CA PHE A 312 10.41 -4.40 17.24
C PHE A 312 9.28 -5.21 16.62
N CYS A 313 8.23 -4.53 16.19
CA CYS A 313 7.09 -5.16 15.52
C CYS A 313 7.15 -4.89 14.02
N TYR A 314 7.03 -5.93 13.20
CA TYR A 314 6.86 -5.82 11.76
C TYR A 314 5.75 -6.75 11.30
N LEU A 315 4.75 -6.18 10.63
CA LEU A 315 3.53 -6.86 10.16
C LEU A 315 2.84 -7.72 11.25
N GLY A 316 2.84 -7.24 12.49
CA GLY A 316 2.20 -7.88 13.64
C GLY A 316 3.04 -8.96 14.36
N ARG A 317 4.25 -9.26 13.88
CA ARG A 317 5.19 -10.16 14.55
C ARG A 317 6.28 -9.36 15.26
N TYR A 318 6.62 -9.76 16.49
CA TYR A 318 7.75 -9.21 17.22
C TYR A 318 9.06 -9.93 16.86
N PHE A 319 10.11 -9.16 16.75
CA PHE A 319 11.48 -9.60 16.47
C PHE A 319 12.41 -9.02 17.52
N ASP A 320 13.27 -9.85 18.08
CA ASP A 320 14.25 -9.51 19.10
C ASP A 320 15.66 -9.91 18.66
N TYR A 321 16.64 -9.51 19.47
CA TYR A 321 18.03 -9.86 19.27
C TYR A 321 18.28 -11.36 19.45
#